data_AF-A0A101DCW7-F1
#
_entry.id   AF-A0A101DCW7-F1
#
_cell.length_a   1.000
_cell.length_b   1.000
_cell.length_c   1.000
_cell.angle_alpha   90.00
_cell.angle_beta   90.00
_cell.angle_gamma   90.00
#
_symmetry.space_group_name_H-M   'P 1'
#
loop_
_entity.id
_entity.type
_entity.pdbx_description
1 polymer ?
#
loop_
_entity_poly.entity_id
_entity_poly.type
_entity_poly.pdbx_seq_one_letter_code
_entity_poly.pdbx_strand_id
1 'polypeptide(L)' 'MPECPYCGRWFKTKRGLNQHIAKSHETKFGGVRVLDPTTIDPLGAAERRAERKKKRKKGFGLW' A
#
# COMPACT_ATOMS: atom_id res chain seq x y z
N MET A 1 6.58 7.79 6.98
CA MET A 1 6.67 6.37 6.56
C MET A 1 6.02 6.27 5.19
N PRO A 2 6.75 5.91 4.12
CA PRO A 2 6.23 5.96 2.76
C PRO A 2 5.10 4.95 2.54
N GLU A 3 4.09 5.35 1.78
CA GLU A 3 2.93 4.53 1.43
C GLU A 3 2.88 4.19 -0.05
N CYS A 4 2.36 3.02 -0.38
CA CYS A 4 2.15 2.62 -1.77
C CYS A 4 0.93 3.35 -2.35
N PRO A 5 1.04 4.03 -3.51
CA PRO A 5 -0.09 4.71 -4.14
C PRO A 5 -1.15 3.74 -4.68
N TYR A 6 -0.77 2.49 -4.99
CA TYR A 6 -1.66 1.50 -5.60
C TYR A 6 -2.48 0.70 -4.57
N CYS A 7 -1.94 0.48 -3.36
CA CYS A 7 -2.61 -0.30 -2.32
C CYS A 7 -2.59 0.35 -0.93
N GLY A 8 -2.01 1.53 -0.73
CA GLY A 8 -2.01 2.21 0.58
C GLY A 8 -1.28 1.48 1.72
N ARG A 9 -0.45 0.46 1.42
CA ARG A 9 0.42 -0.21 2.40
C ARG A 9 1.56 0.72 2.82
N TRP A 10 1.90 0.69 4.11
CA TRP A 10 2.96 1.53 4.67
C TRP A 10 4.22 0.71 4.87
N PHE A 11 5.36 1.28 4.50
CA PHE A 11 6.65 0.62 4.57
C PHE A 11 7.60 1.42 5.43
N LYS A 12 8.38 0.75 6.27
CA LYS A 12 9.37 1.40 7.15
C LYS A 12 10.44 2.17 6.37
N THR A 13 10.73 1.77 5.13
CA THR A 13 11.80 2.34 4.30
C THR A 13 11.34 2.53 2.85
N LYS A 14 11.95 3.50 2.14
CA LYS A 14 11.71 3.73 0.70
C LYS A 14 12.10 2.52 -0.16
N ARG A 15 13.21 1.84 0.18
CA ARG A 15 13.66 0.62 -0.51
C ARG A 15 12.64 -0.52 -0.39
N GLY A 16 11.96 -0.64 0.75
CA GLY A 16 10.88 -1.62 0.93
C GLY A 16 9.68 -1.30 0.06
N LEU A 17 9.31 -0.02 -0.05
CA LEU A 17 8.23 0.42 -0.94
C LEU A 17 8.54 0.11 -2.42
N ASN A 18 9.74 0.47 -2.90
CA ASN A 18 10.09 0.22 -4.31
C ASN A 18 10.10 -1.28 -4.66
N GLN A 19 10.62 -2.13 -3.77
CA GLN A 19 10.57 -3.58 -3.97
C GLN A 19 9.14 -4.13 -3.95
N HIS A 20 8.28 -3.55 -3.11
CA HIS A 20 6.88 -3.92 -3.10
C HIS A 20 6.20 -3.58 -4.43
N ILE A 21 6.40 -2.37 -4.97
CA ILE A 21 5.84 -1.98 -6.27
C ILE A 21 6.35 -2.93 -7.36
N ALA A 22 7.65 -3.21 -7.40
CA ALA A 22 8.25 -4.06 -8.42
C ALA A 22 7.85 -5.54 -8.37
N LYS A 23 7.34 -6.04 -7.23
CA LYS A 23 6.90 -7.44 -7.09
C LYS A 23 5.39 -7.60 -7.06
N SER A 24 4.71 -6.65 -6.45
CA SER A 24 3.26 -6.70 -6.24
C SER A 24 2.49 -5.97 -7.31
N HIS A 25 3.09 -5.00 -8.01
CA HIS A 25 2.40 -4.19 -9.02
C HIS A 25 3.04 -4.23 -10.40
N GLU A 26 4.30 -4.65 -10.53
CA GLU A 26 4.92 -4.91 -11.83
C GLU A 26 4.86 -6.40 -12.14
N THR A 27 4.25 -6.76 -13.28
CA THR A 27 4.36 -8.10 -13.86
C THR A 27 5.25 -8.07 -15.10
N LYS A 28 5.90 -9.19 -15.40
CA LYS A 28 6.74 -9.32 -16.59
C LYS A 28 5.98 -10.12 -17.63
N PHE A 29 5.56 -9.48 -18.71
CA PHE A 29 4.97 -10.14 -19.86
C PHE A 29 5.96 -10.03 -21.04
N GLY A 30 6.49 -11.16 -21.51
CA GLY A 30 7.41 -11.19 -22.66
C GLY A 30 8.67 -10.32 -22.49
N GLY A 31 9.24 -10.22 -21.28
CA GLY A 31 10.44 -9.43 -21.01
C GLY A 31 10.20 -7.93 -20.75
N VAL A 32 8.98 -7.43 -20.96
CA VAL A 32 8.59 -6.05 -20.64
C VAL A 32 8.01 -5.98 -19.23
N ARG A 33 8.40 -4.97 -18.45
CA ARG A 33 7.78 -4.67 -17.15
C ARG A 33 6.52 -3.85 -17.42
N VAL A 34 5.37 -4.44 -17.10
CA VAL A 34 4.06 -3.79 -17.20
C VAL A 34 3.45 -3.70 -15.82
N LEU A 35 2.81 -2.57 -15.53
CA LEU A 35 2.04 -2.43 -14.30
C LEU A 35 0.81 -3.33 -14.41
N ASP A 36 0.67 -4.27 -13.49
CA ASP A 36 -0.42 -5.24 -13.49
C ASP A 36 -1.69 -4.60 -12.90
N PRO A 37 -2.75 -4.38 -13.70
CA PRO A 37 -3.96 -3.69 -13.23
C PRO A 37 -4.72 -4.48 -12.15
N THR A 38 -4.55 -5.80 -12.09
CA THR A 38 -5.29 -6.66 -11.14
C THR A 38 -4.79 -6.54 -9.72
N THR A 39 -3.55 -6.10 -9.56
CA THR A 39 -2.91 -5.94 -8.25
C THR A 39 -3.21 -4.59 -7.60
N ILE A 40 -3.82 -3.66 -8.34
CA ILE A 40 -4.24 -2.36 -7.83
C ILE A 40 -5.49 -2.61 -6.98
N ASP A 41 -5.36 -2.39 -5.67
CA ASP A 41 -6.42 -2.64 -4.68
C ASP A 41 -6.85 -1.29 -4.06
N PRO A 42 -7.62 -0.47 -4.81
CA PRO A 42 -8.02 0.86 -4.38
C PRO A 42 -9.00 0.80 -3.20
N LEU A 43 -9.84 -0.25 -3.14
CA LEU A 43 -10.78 -0.45 -2.04
C LEU A 43 -10.02 -0.77 -0.74
N GLY A 44 -9.11 -1.74 -0.76
CA GLY A 44 -8.34 -2.04 0.44
C GLY A 44 -7.39 -0.90 0.82
N ALA A 45 -6.92 -0.08 -0.13
CA ALA A 45 -6.19 1.16 0.19
C ALA A 45 -7.05 2.12 1.02
N ALA A 46 -8.32 2.31 0.62
CA ALA A 46 -9.27 3.14 1.34
C ALA A 46 -9.61 2.57 2.73
N GLU A 47 -9.83 1.25 2.85
CA GLU A 47 -10.11 0.59 4.13
C GLU A 47 -8.95 0.71 5.11
N ARG A 48 -7.71 0.47 4.67
CA ARG A 48 -6.51 0.64 5.50
C ARG A 48 -6.37 2.08 6.00
N ARG A 49 -6.77 3.06 5.18
CA ARG A 49 -6.79 4.48 5.58
C ARG A 49 -7.90 4.77 6.62
N ALA A 50 -9.07 4.16 6.47
CA ALA A 50 -10.18 4.28 7.41
C ALA A 50 -9.86 3.65 8.77
N GLU A 51 -9.29 2.44 8.79
CA GLU A 51 -8.87 1.75 10.03
C GLU A 51 -7.85 2.55 10.83
N ARG A 52 -6.90 3.22 10.16
CA ARG A 52 -5.95 4.12 10.84
C ARG A 52 -6.65 5.32 11.48
N LYS A 53 -7.65 5.92 10.83
CA LYS A 53 -8.45 7.00 11.43
C LYS A 53 -9.19 6.50 12.68
N LYS A 54 -9.74 5.28 12.64
CA LYS A 54 -10.39 4.65 13.82
C LYS A 54 -9.39 4.40 14.95
N LYS A 55 -8.19 3.86 14.66
CA LYS A 55 -7.14 3.65 15.68
C LYS A 55 -6.68 4.96 16.34
N ARG A 56 -6.54 6.05 15.59
CA ARG A 56 -6.19 7.37 16.16
C ARG A 56 -7.27 7.89 17.11
N LYS A 57 -8.56 7.68 16.82
CA LYS A 57 -9.65 8.07 17.73
C LYS A 57 -9.71 7.21 18.99
N LYS A 58 -9.47 5.89 18.89
CA LYS A 58 -9.46 4.99 20.07
C LYS A 58 -8.30 5.26 21.03
N GLY A 59 -7.16 5.77 20.56
CA GLY A 59 -6.02 6.11 21.41
C GLY A 59 -6.18 7.37 22.27
N PHE A 60 -7.23 8.18 22.03
CA PHE A 60 -7.48 9.42 22.79
C PHE A 60 -8.39 9.23 24.01
N GLY A 61 -8.90 8.02 24.25
CA GLY A 61 -9.84 7.71 25.33
C GLY A 61 -9.29 6.79 26.43
N LEU A 62 -7.96 6.66 26.55
CA LEU A 62 -7.32 5.88 27.60
C LEU A 62 -6.44 6.80 28.46
N TRP A 63 -7.08 7.76 29.12
CA TRP A 63 -6.58 8.38 30.35
C TRP A 63 -7.75 8.49 31.34
#